data_AF-A0A094ZIU9-F1
#
_entry.id   AF-A0A094ZIU9-F1
#
_cell.length_a   1.000
_cell.length_b   1.000
_cell.length_c   1.000
_cell.angle_alpha   90.00
_cell.angle_beta   90.00
_cell.angle_gamma   90.00
#
_symmetry.space_group_name_H-M   'P 1'
#
loop_
_entity.id
_entity.type
_entity.pdbx_description
1 polymer ?
#
loop_
_entity_poly.entity_id
_entity_poly.type
_entity_poly.pdbx_seq_one_letter_code
_entity_poly.pdbx_strand_id
1 'polypeptide(L)'
;MALCFFPKVRARENERRLLTELTYGKVSEARRAIYCRLPLIITQVWSILRPCNARPLPLSTVAVRVADSHPSGLSADAISEHLDVLLELAPCWIEKLNWSIVHLRLKDPERSVKDVIDMIKLKVAKDGVNI
;
A
#
# COMPACT_ATOMS: atom_id res chain seq x y z
N MET A 1 34.54 -36.16 20.46
CA MET A 1 34.87 -34.80 20.90
C MET A 1 34.19 -33.83 19.95
N ALA A 2 33.22 -33.06 20.47
CA ALA A 2 32.59 -31.85 19.91
C ALA A 2 31.87 -31.93 18.54
N LEU A 3 30.72 -31.31 18.28
CA LEU A 3 29.79 -30.51 19.08
C LEU A 3 28.47 -30.47 18.28
N CYS A 4 27.36 -30.82 18.92
CA CYS A 4 26.01 -30.59 18.42
C CYS A 4 25.77 -29.09 18.22
N PHE A 5 25.65 -28.62 16.98
CA PHE A 5 25.38 -27.20 16.69
C PHE A 5 24.34 -26.96 15.58
N PHE A 6 23.26 -27.77 15.52
CA PHE A 6 22.14 -27.53 14.60
C PHE A 6 20.70 -27.51 15.17
N PRO A 7 20.41 -27.41 16.48
CA PRO A 7 19.03 -27.17 16.91
C PRO A 7 18.60 -25.69 16.84
N LYS A 8 19.54 -24.74 16.93
CA LYS A 8 19.24 -23.31 17.16
C LYS A 8 18.74 -22.57 15.91
N VAL A 9 19.20 -22.95 14.72
CA VAL A 9 18.78 -22.32 13.45
C VAL A 9 17.36 -22.77 13.07
N ARG A 10 17.05 -24.05 13.29
CA ARG A 10 15.74 -24.64 13.00
C ARG A 10 14.66 -24.10 13.95
N ALA A 11 14.99 -23.90 15.23
CA ALA A 11 14.08 -23.30 16.20
C ALA A 11 13.72 -21.84 15.86
N ARG A 12 14.70 -21.04 15.38
CA ARG A 12 14.47 -19.63 15.02
C ARG A 12 13.64 -19.47 13.73
N GLU A 13 13.80 -20.38 12.77
CA GLU A 13 12.96 -20.41 11.57
C GLU A 13 11.56 -20.95 11.87
N ASN A 14 11.46 -21.94 12.77
CA ASN A 14 10.20 -22.49 13.23
C ASN A 14 9.43 -21.49 14.11
N GLU A 15 10.09 -20.69 14.94
CA GLU A 15 9.48 -19.56 15.68
C GLU A 15 9.03 -18.46 14.72
N ARG A 16 9.79 -18.17 13.65
CA ARG A 16 9.33 -17.26 12.58
C ARG A 16 8.09 -17.81 11.86
N ARG A 17 8.07 -19.11 11.56
CA ARG A 17 6.92 -19.79 10.94
C ARG A 17 5.71 -19.87 11.87
N LEU A 18 5.90 -20.19 13.14
CA LEU A 18 4.86 -20.20 14.18
C LEU A 18 4.34 -18.79 14.47
N LEU A 19 5.20 -17.76 14.46
CA LEU A 19 4.75 -16.37 14.53
C LEU A 19 3.95 -15.98 13.28
N THR A 20 4.34 -16.43 12.07
CA THR A 20 3.51 -16.21 10.87
C THR A 20 2.19 -16.99 10.89
N GLU A 21 2.16 -18.20 11.45
CA GLU A 21 0.96 -19.05 11.55
C GLU A 21 -0.03 -18.56 12.63
N LEU A 22 0.47 -18.11 13.79
CA LEU A 22 -0.36 -17.54 14.86
C LEU A 22 -0.86 -16.13 14.52
N THR A 23 -0.26 -15.46 13.52
CA THR A 23 -0.69 -14.17 13.00
C THR A 23 -1.47 -14.32 11.69
N TYR A 24 -2.24 -15.41 11.53
CA TYR A 24 -3.37 -15.45 10.59
C TYR A 24 -4.45 -14.47 11.06
N GLY A 25 -4.15 -13.17 10.93
CA GLY A 25 -5.18 -12.16 10.83
C GLY A 25 -6.00 -12.45 9.58
N LYS A 26 -7.27 -12.03 9.56
CA LYS A 26 -8.21 -12.21 8.43
C LYS A 26 -7.70 -11.67 7.07
N VAL A 27 -6.52 -11.07 7.03
CA VAL A 27 -5.91 -10.37 5.90
C VAL A 27 -4.64 -11.10 5.47
N SER A 28 -4.60 -11.51 4.20
CA SER A 28 -3.43 -12.14 3.56
C SER A 28 -2.15 -11.30 3.75
N GLU A 29 -1.01 -11.97 3.90
CA GLU A 29 0.32 -11.35 4.04
C GLU A 29 0.62 -10.36 2.91
N ALA A 30 0.16 -10.66 1.69
CA ALA A 30 0.28 -9.76 0.54
C ALA A 30 -0.48 -8.44 0.75
N ARG A 31 -1.72 -8.49 1.27
CA ARG A 31 -2.50 -7.27 1.61
C ARG A 31 -1.86 -6.50 2.76
N ARG A 32 -1.27 -7.18 3.75
CA ARG A 32 -0.55 -6.50 4.85
C ARG A 32 0.69 -5.76 4.35
N ALA A 33 1.44 -6.36 3.43
CA ALA A 33 2.57 -5.70 2.79
C ALA A 33 2.14 -4.45 2.00
N ILE A 34 1.00 -4.53 1.30
CA ILE A 34 0.38 -3.37 0.63
C ILE A 34 0.03 -2.29 1.67
N TYR A 35 -0.66 -2.65 2.75
CA TYR A 35 -1.08 -1.73 3.79
C TYR A 35 0.08 -0.98 4.45
N CYS A 36 1.19 -1.65 4.75
CA CYS A 36 2.38 -0.99 5.31
C CYS A 36 2.98 0.06 4.37
N ARG A 37 2.78 -0.09 3.05
CA ARG A 37 3.31 0.81 2.02
C ARG A 37 2.32 1.90 1.61
N LEU A 38 1.03 1.74 1.94
CA LEU A 38 -0.03 2.70 1.61
C LEU A 38 0.30 4.13 2.05
N PRO A 39 0.76 4.41 3.30
CA PRO A 39 1.07 5.78 3.72
C PRO A 39 2.06 6.49 2.78
N LEU A 40 3.08 5.76 2.32
CA LEU A 40 4.09 6.30 1.42
C LEU A 40 3.58 6.40 -0.02
N ILE A 41 2.74 5.48 -0.47
CA ILE A 41 2.12 5.56 -1.80
C ILE A 41 1.15 6.75 -1.86
N ILE A 42 0.37 6.99 -0.80
CA ILE A 42 -0.55 8.12 -0.69
C ILE A 42 0.20 9.45 -0.82
N THR A 43 1.34 9.61 -0.14
CA THR A 43 2.14 10.84 -0.25
C THR A 43 2.68 11.03 -1.67
N GLN A 44 3.13 9.96 -2.34
CA GLN A 44 3.61 10.03 -3.73
C GLN A 44 2.48 10.37 -4.70
N VAL A 45 1.33 9.69 -4.59
CA VAL A 45 0.15 9.94 -5.41
C VAL A 45 -0.32 11.38 -5.26
N TRP A 46 -0.38 11.89 -4.03
CA TRP A 46 -0.73 13.29 -3.78
C TRP A 46 0.30 14.26 -4.36
N SER A 47 1.60 13.99 -4.20
CA SER A 47 2.68 14.80 -4.77
C SER A 47 2.58 14.90 -6.30
N ILE A 48 2.14 13.83 -6.97
CA ILE A 48 1.97 13.79 -8.43
C ILE A 48 0.66 14.47 -8.87
N LEU A 49 -0.46 14.27 -8.16
CA LEU A 49 -1.78 14.75 -8.58
C LEU A 49 -2.09 16.18 -8.13
N ARG A 50 -1.54 16.65 -7.00
CA ARG A 50 -1.73 18.01 -6.49
C ARG A 50 -1.27 19.10 -7.47
N PRO A 51 -0.04 19.07 -8.03
CA PRO A 51 0.39 20.09 -9.00
C PRO A 51 -0.43 20.05 -10.30
N CYS A 52 -1.13 18.94 -10.56
CA CYS A 52 -2.02 18.82 -11.71
C CYS A 52 -3.42 19.42 -11.45
N ASN A 53 -3.65 20.18 -10.37
CA ASN A 53 -4.93 20.81 -10.02
C ASN A 53 -6.12 19.82 -10.04
N ALA A 54 -5.90 18.60 -9.54
CA ALA A 54 -6.90 17.52 -9.57
C ALA A 54 -7.43 17.19 -10.98
N ARG A 55 -6.64 17.44 -12.03
CA ARG A 55 -6.94 16.93 -13.36
C ARG A 55 -6.82 15.41 -13.39
N PRO A 56 -7.70 14.71 -14.12
CA PRO A 56 -7.61 13.27 -14.27
C PRO A 56 -6.34 12.91 -15.03
N LEU A 57 -5.54 12.00 -14.47
CA LEU A 57 -4.34 11.46 -15.13
C LEU A 57 -4.55 9.97 -15.44
N PRO A 58 -4.00 9.43 -16.54
CA PRO A 58 -4.05 8.00 -16.79
C PRO A 58 -3.46 7.21 -15.63
N LEU A 59 -4.14 6.13 -15.20
CA LEU A 59 -3.70 5.30 -14.08
C LEU A 59 -2.29 4.73 -14.34
N SER A 60 -2.00 4.34 -15.58
CA SER A 60 -0.68 3.89 -16.00
C SER A 60 0.40 4.96 -15.80
N THR A 61 0.12 6.22 -16.14
CA THR A 61 1.04 7.34 -15.92
C THR A 61 1.26 7.61 -14.44
N VAL A 62 0.21 7.53 -13.62
CA VAL A 62 0.34 7.67 -12.16
C VAL A 62 1.17 6.52 -11.60
N ALA A 63 0.91 5.28 -12.00
CA ALA A 63 1.63 4.11 -11.54
C ALA A 63 3.13 4.18 -11.87
N VAL A 64 3.49 4.56 -13.10
CA VAL A 64 4.89 4.75 -13.52
C VAL A 64 5.57 5.86 -12.72
N ARG A 65 4.92 7.02 -12.58
CA ARG A 65 5.52 8.14 -11.83
C ARG A 65 5.68 7.83 -10.34
N VAL A 66 4.73 7.12 -9.76
CA VAL A 66 4.85 6.63 -8.38
C VAL A 66 5.99 5.62 -8.33
N ALA A 67 6.15 4.72 -9.30
CA ALA A 67 7.22 3.72 -9.36
C ALA A 67 8.60 4.38 -9.38
N ASP A 68 8.79 5.36 -10.26
CA ASP A 68 10.04 6.12 -10.37
C ASP A 68 10.37 6.89 -9.09
N SER A 69 9.34 7.39 -8.39
CA SER A 69 9.50 8.16 -7.15
C SER A 69 9.57 7.29 -5.89
N HIS A 70 9.31 5.98 -6.00
CA HIS A 70 9.21 5.09 -4.85
C HIS A 70 10.59 4.51 -4.48
N PRO A 71 11.09 4.75 -3.26
CA PRO A 71 12.45 4.35 -2.86
C PRO A 71 12.63 2.82 -2.80
N SER A 72 11.54 2.04 -2.83
CA SER A 72 11.58 0.58 -2.73
C SER A 72 11.66 -0.14 -4.09
N GLY A 73 11.72 0.58 -5.21
CA GLY A 73 11.90 -0.01 -6.55
C GLY A 73 10.73 -0.92 -6.99
N LEU A 74 9.50 -0.58 -6.60
CA LEU A 74 8.32 -1.34 -7.01
C LEU A 74 8.05 -1.13 -8.51
N SER A 75 7.64 -2.20 -9.20
CA SER A 75 7.17 -2.09 -10.59
C SER A 75 5.86 -1.30 -10.67
N ALA A 76 5.60 -0.72 -11.84
CA ALA A 76 4.33 -0.03 -12.11
C ALA A 76 3.12 -0.95 -11.90
N ASP A 77 3.24 -2.24 -12.26
CA ASP A 77 2.19 -3.23 -12.03
C ASP A 77 1.93 -3.45 -10.54
N ALA A 78 2.98 -3.61 -9.73
CA ALA A 78 2.81 -3.73 -8.28
C ALA A 78 2.13 -2.48 -7.71
N ILE A 79 2.51 -1.29 -8.15
CA ILE A 79 1.87 -0.05 -7.69
C ILE A 79 0.41 0.04 -8.13
N SER A 80 0.06 -0.47 -9.31
CA SER A 80 -1.34 -0.51 -9.76
C SER A 80 -2.22 -1.28 -8.78
N GLU A 81 -1.74 -2.41 -8.24
CA GLU A 81 -2.46 -3.17 -7.20
C GLU A 81 -2.62 -2.35 -5.90
N HIS A 82 -1.59 -1.60 -5.52
CA HIS A 82 -1.66 -0.73 -4.33
C HIS A 82 -2.65 0.43 -4.55
N LEU A 83 -2.75 0.95 -5.79
CA LEU A 83 -3.72 1.98 -6.17
C LEU A 83 -5.15 1.45 -6.17
N ASP A 84 -5.39 0.22 -6.63
CA ASP A 84 -6.71 -0.39 -6.56
C ASP A 84 -7.16 -0.58 -5.10
N VAL A 85 -6.27 -1.04 -4.22
CA VAL A 85 -6.55 -1.11 -2.77
C VAL A 85 -6.81 0.27 -2.16
N LEU A 86 -6.06 1.28 -2.59
CA LEU A 86 -6.27 2.66 -2.15
C LEU A 86 -7.65 3.21 -2.57
N LEU A 87 -8.11 2.85 -3.78
CA LEU A 87 -9.44 3.20 -4.28
C LEU A 87 -10.56 2.53 -3.46
N GLU A 88 -10.38 1.28 -3.03
CA GLU A 88 -11.30 0.59 -2.11
C GLU A 88 -11.37 1.31 -0.74
N LEU A 89 -10.21 1.70 -0.20
CA LEU A 89 -10.11 2.25 1.14
C LEU A 89 -10.48 3.74 1.22
N ALA A 90 -10.25 4.53 0.18
CA ALA A 90 -10.47 5.97 0.17
C ALA A 90 -11.25 6.48 -1.06
N PRO A 91 -12.48 5.97 -1.33
CA PRO A 91 -13.29 6.40 -2.47
C PRO A 91 -13.79 7.86 -2.36
N CYS A 92 -13.73 8.44 -1.16
CA CYS A 92 -14.04 9.85 -0.92
C CYS A 92 -12.89 10.79 -1.27
N TRP A 93 -11.67 10.28 -1.43
CA TRP A 93 -10.48 11.08 -1.73
C TRP A 93 -10.04 10.92 -3.19
N ILE A 94 -10.08 9.70 -3.72
CA ILE A 94 -9.68 9.40 -5.10
C ILE A 94 -10.86 8.78 -5.86
N GLU A 95 -10.97 9.15 -7.14
CA GLU A 95 -11.89 8.58 -8.11
C GLU A 95 -11.14 7.85 -9.23
N LYS A 96 -11.71 6.72 -9.65
CA LYS A 96 -11.37 6.02 -10.89
C LYS A 96 -12.37 6.42 -11.97
N LEU A 97 -11.89 6.96 -13.08
CA LEU A 97 -12.69 7.36 -14.23
C LEU A 97 -12.44 6.38 -15.39
N ASN A 98 -13.45 5.59 -15.72
CA ASN A 98 -13.39 4.59 -16.79
C ASN A 98 -13.70 5.24 -18.15
N TRP A 99 -12.77 6.07 -18.65
CA TRP A 99 -12.82 6.59 -20.02
C TRP A 99 -12.21 5.56 -20.99
N SER A 100 -11.87 5.96 -22.23
CA SER A 100 -11.15 5.11 -23.18
C SER A 100 -9.85 4.53 -22.60
N ILE A 101 -9.23 5.27 -21.67
CA ILE A 101 -8.16 4.81 -20.79
C ILE A 101 -8.63 5.05 -19.36
N VAL A 102 -8.28 4.17 -18.42
CA VAL A 102 -8.60 4.37 -17.01
C VAL A 102 -7.80 5.56 -16.48
N HIS A 103 -8.50 6.58 -15.99
CA HIS A 103 -7.90 7.75 -15.37
C HIS A 103 -8.15 7.75 -13.85
N LEU A 104 -7.28 8.42 -13.12
CA LEU A 104 -7.32 8.58 -11.68
C LEU A 104 -7.34 10.09 -11.36
N ARG A 105 -8.25 10.48 -10.47
CA ARG A 105 -8.50 11.89 -10.13
C ARG A 105 -8.65 12.05 -8.62
N LEU A 106 -8.15 13.16 -8.08
CA LEU A 106 -8.47 13.57 -6.71
C LEU A 106 -9.87 14.19 -6.66
N LYS A 107 -10.78 13.62 -5.86
CA LYS A 107 -12.11 14.20 -5.60
C LYS A 107 -12.01 15.43 -4.70
N ASP A 108 -11.17 15.31 -3.68
CA ASP A 108 -11.03 16.31 -2.64
C ASP A 108 -9.55 16.71 -2.51
N PRO A 109 -9.08 17.68 -3.31
CA PRO A 109 -7.70 18.14 -3.28
C PRO A 109 -7.37 19.02 -2.08
N GLU A 110 -8.38 19.56 -1.37
CA GLU A 110 -8.19 20.41 -0.20
C GLU A 110 -7.94 19.59 1.06
N ARG A 111 -8.39 18.32 1.07
CA ARG A 111 -8.15 17.40 2.17
C ARG A 111 -6.66 17.13 2.37
N SER A 112 -6.23 17.22 3.63
CA SER A 112 -4.81 17.02 3.95
C SER A 112 -4.42 15.55 3.80
N VAL A 113 -3.19 15.31 3.31
CA VAL A 113 -2.64 13.95 3.15
C VAL A 113 -2.56 13.23 4.49
N LYS A 114 -2.29 13.97 5.57
CA LYS A 114 -2.23 13.43 6.92
C LYS A 114 -3.58 12.85 7.34
N ASP A 115 -4.67 13.59 7.14
CA ASP A 115 -6.02 13.11 7.46
C ASP A 115 -6.41 11.87 6.64
N VAL A 116 -5.97 11.81 5.38
CA VAL A 116 -6.20 10.64 4.52
C VAL A 116 -5.43 9.43 5.02
N ILE A 117 -4.16 9.61 5.39
CA ILE A 117 -3.34 8.54 5.97
C ILE A 117 -3.97 8.05 7.28
N ASP A 118 -4.37 8.96 8.17
CA ASP A 118 -4.96 8.59 9.46
C ASP A 118 -6.31 7.89 9.28
N MET A 119 -7.13 8.32 8.32
CA MET A 119 -8.37 7.62 7.96
C MET A 119 -8.09 6.20 7.44
N ILE A 120 -7.06 6.02 6.61
CA ILE A 120 -6.69 4.71 6.07
C ILE A 120 -6.14 3.83 7.18
N LYS A 121 -5.28 4.35 8.06
CA LYS A 121 -4.80 3.65 9.25
C LYS A 121 -5.96 3.17 10.13
N LEU A 122 -6.96 4.03 10.36
CA LEU A 122 -8.16 3.66 11.12
C LEU A 122 -8.99 2.57 10.43
N LYS A 123 -9.13 2.62 9.10
CA LYS A 123 -9.84 1.56 8.34
C LYS A 123 -9.06 0.24 8.36
N VAL A 124 -7.75 0.29 8.18
CA VAL A 124 -6.87 -0.89 8.20
C VAL A 124 -6.79 -1.49 9.61
N ALA A 125 -6.81 -0.65 10.65
CA ALA A 125 -6.92 -1.09 12.04
C ALA A 125 -8.25 -1.79 12.33
N LYS A 126 -9.36 -1.35 11.71
CA LYS A 126 -10.65 -2.05 11.77
C LYS A 126 -10.62 -3.41 11.07
N ASP A 127 -9.82 -3.57 10.04
CA ASP A 127 -9.54 -4.87 9.38
C ASP A 127 -8.59 -5.78 10.20
N GLY A 128 -8.14 -5.33 11.37
CA GLY A 128 -7.28 -6.10 12.28
C GLY A 128 -5.79 -6.02 11.94
N VAL A 129 -5.37 -5.03 11.14
CA VAL A 129 -3.96 -4.80 10.80
C VAL A 129 -3.55 -3.43 11.33
N ASN A 130 -2.49 -3.36 12.14
CA ASN A 130 -1.96 -2.09 12.65
C ASN A 130 -0.78 -1.64 11.77
N ILE A 131 -0.84 -0.43 11.20
CA ILE A 131 0.14 0.14 10.24
C ILE A 131 0.56 1.57 10.59
#